data_AF-A0A2I0AM70-F1
#
_entry.id   AF-A0A2I0AM70-F1
#
_cell.length_a   1.000
_cell.length_b   1.000
_cell.length_c   1.000
_cell.angle_alpha   90.00
_cell.angle_beta   90.00
_cell.angle_gamma   90.00
#
_symmetry.space_group_name_H-M   'P 1'
#
loop_
_entity.id
_entity.type
_entity.pdbx_description
1 polymer ?
#
loop_
_entity_poly.entity_id
_entity_poly.type
_entity_poly.pdbx_seq_one_letter_code
_entity_poly.pdbx_strand_id
1 'polypeptide(L)'
;MEIAHFVFGIFGNATALFLFLSPTITFRRIIKNKSTEDFSGVPYSMTMLNCLLSAWYGLPFVSPNNMLVWTINGTGALLEAIYVLIFLVYAPRKLKVRMFGLLALASSVFAAVALTSVLALQGNTRKLFCGFAAAIFSICMYASPLSIMRLVIKTKSVEFMPFFLSLFVFFCGTSWFIYGLLGRDPFIIVCYYSYLILGIYINTS
;
A
#
# COMPACT_ATOMS: atom_id res chain seq x y z
N MET A 1 13.62 18.30 -15.63
CA MET A 1 12.98 17.71 -14.43
C MET A 1 12.09 16.51 -14.77
N GLU A 2 11.43 16.48 -15.93
CA GLU A 2 10.56 15.36 -16.34
C GLU A 2 11.27 14.00 -16.44
N ILE A 3 12.50 13.96 -16.97
CA ILE A 3 13.30 12.72 -17.03
C ILE A 3 13.55 12.16 -15.63
N ALA A 4 13.96 13.01 -14.68
CA ALA A 4 14.19 12.60 -13.30
C ALA A 4 12.89 12.10 -12.64
N HIS A 5 11.77 12.80 -12.85
CA HIS A 5 10.46 12.38 -12.35
C HIS A 5 10.08 10.98 -12.88
N PHE A 6 10.28 10.73 -14.18
CA PHE A 6 10.04 9.41 -14.76
C PHE A 6 10.97 8.33 -14.18
N VAL A 7 12.27 8.59 -14.08
CA VAL A 7 13.27 7.64 -13.55
C VAL A 7 12.96 7.23 -12.11
N PHE A 8 12.67 8.19 -11.22
CA PHE A 8 12.28 7.89 -9.84
C PHE A 8 10.92 7.18 -9.77
N GLY A 9 10.01 7.45 -10.69
CA GLY A 9 8.75 6.69 -10.78
C GLY A 9 8.98 5.22 -11.16
N ILE A 10 9.87 4.94 -12.11
CA ILE A 10 10.23 3.58 -12.52
C ILE A 10 10.95 2.83 -11.40
N PHE A 11 11.93 3.48 -10.76
CA PHE A 11 12.63 2.87 -9.62
C PHE A 11 11.66 2.58 -8.47
N GLY A 12 10.76 3.53 -8.16
CA GLY A 12 9.71 3.34 -7.16
C GLY A 12 8.76 2.19 -7.48
N ASN A 13 8.36 2.04 -8.76
CA ASN A 13 7.56 0.91 -9.23
C ASN A 13 8.30 -0.42 -9.00
N ALA A 14 9.58 -0.50 -9.42
CA ALA A 14 10.37 -1.71 -9.27
C ALA A 14 10.51 -2.13 -7.79
N THR A 15 10.90 -1.20 -6.91
CA THR A 15 11.05 -1.50 -5.48
C THR A 15 9.73 -1.85 -4.82
N ALA A 16 8.64 -1.19 -5.17
CA ALA A 16 7.31 -1.50 -4.63
C ALA A 16 6.82 -2.88 -5.09
N LEU A 17 7.13 -3.30 -6.33
CA LEU A 17 6.78 -4.63 -6.81
C LEU A 17 7.46 -5.72 -5.97
N PHE A 18 8.73 -5.55 -5.61
CA PHE A 18 9.41 -6.46 -4.67
C PHE A 18 8.70 -6.53 -3.32
N LEU A 19 8.24 -5.39 -2.79
CA LEU A 19 7.49 -5.35 -1.53
C LEU A 19 6.15 -6.08 -1.63
N PHE A 20 5.39 -5.90 -2.72
CA PHE A 20 4.14 -6.62 -2.97
C PHE A 20 4.34 -8.12 -3.21
N LEU A 21 5.50 -8.54 -3.70
CA LEU A 21 5.83 -9.95 -3.86
C LEU A 21 6.32 -10.61 -2.55
N SER A 22 6.70 -9.83 -1.54
CA SER A 22 7.21 -10.35 -0.26
C SER A 22 6.26 -11.36 0.43
N PRO A 23 4.92 -11.20 0.42
CA PRO A 23 4.02 -12.17 1.07
C PRO A 23 3.91 -13.50 0.32
N THR A 24 4.46 -13.62 -0.90
CA THR A 24 4.38 -14.86 -1.71
C THR A 24 4.92 -16.07 -0.93
N ILE A 25 5.97 -15.88 -0.13
CA ILE A 25 6.54 -16.96 0.70
C ILE A 25 5.51 -17.46 1.72
N THR A 26 4.83 -16.53 2.40
CA THR A 26 3.75 -16.83 3.35
C THR A 26 2.57 -17.53 2.66
N PHE A 27 2.14 -17.04 1.50
CA PHE A 27 1.02 -17.65 0.79
C PHE A 27 1.33 -19.02 0.20
N ARG A 28 2.58 -19.27 -0.22
CA ARG A 28 3.03 -20.63 -0.58
C ARG A 28 2.92 -21.59 0.60
N ARG A 29 3.24 -21.15 1.83
CA ARG A 29 3.06 -21.95 3.05
C ARG A 29 1.58 -22.24 3.32
N ILE A 30 0.71 -21.24 3.19
CA ILE A 30 -0.74 -21.40 3.36
C ILE A 30 -1.29 -22.45 2.37
N ILE A 31 -0.91 -22.37 1.10
CA ILE A 31 -1.33 -23.34 0.07
C ILE A 31 -0.83 -24.74 0.40
N LYS A 32 0.47 -24.88 0.74
CA LYS A 32 1.09 -26.18 1.05
C LYS A 32 0.44 -26.85 2.25
N ASN A 33 0.16 -26.07 3.30
CA ASN A 33 -0.39 -26.57 4.56
C ASN A 33 -1.93 -26.61 4.55
N LYS A 34 -2.56 -26.09 3.49
CA LYS A 34 -4.02 -25.96 3.34
C LYS A 34 -4.70 -25.30 4.55
N SER A 35 -4.00 -24.39 5.21
CA SER A 35 -4.44 -23.72 6.43
C SER A 35 -3.84 -22.33 6.47
N THR A 36 -4.60 -21.35 6.97
CA THR A 36 -4.07 -20.01 7.24
C THR A 36 -3.19 -19.95 8.48
N GLU A 37 -3.11 -21.04 9.26
CA GLU A 37 -2.41 -21.07 10.54
C GLU A 37 -2.85 -19.86 11.40
N ASP A 38 -1.89 -19.17 12.02
CA ASP A 38 -2.12 -17.94 12.79
C ASP A 38 -1.95 -16.65 11.96
N PHE A 39 -1.79 -16.76 10.63
CA PHE A 39 -1.66 -15.59 9.77
C PHE A 39 -2.98 -14.80 9.70
N SER A 40 -2.87 -13.47 9.78
CA SER A 40 -4.01 -12.56 9.63
C SER A 40 -4.20 -12.15 8.18
N GLY A 41 -5.44 -12.23 7.69
CA GLY A 41 -5.80 -11.75 6.34
C GLY A 41 -6.13 -10.24 6.28
N VAL A 42 -6.21 -9.57 7.44
CA VAL A 42 -6.55 -8.14 7.55
C VAL A 42 -5.57 -7.25 6.78
N PRO A 43 -4.23 -7.42 6.89
CA PRO A 43 -3.28 -6.56 6.19
C PRO A 43 -3.52 -6.53 4.69
N TYR A 44 -3.76 -7.69 4.06
CA TYR A 44 -3.97 -7.78 2.62
C TYR A 44 -5.23 -7.06 2.16
N SER A 45 -6.32 -7.17 2.93
CA SER A 45 -7.57 -6.45 2.63
C SER A 45 -7.41 -4.93 2.75
N MET A 46 -6.67 -4.47 3.75
CA MET A 46 -6.40 -3.04 3.98
C MET A 46 -5.42 -2.48 2.93
N THR A 47 -4.37 -3.22 2.59
CA THR A 47 -3.44 -2.86 1.51
C THR A 47 -4.17 -2.79 0.17
N MET A 48 -5.06 -3.74 -0.13
CA MET A 48 -5.87 -3.72 -1.34
C MET A 48 -6.71 -2.44 -1.44
N LEU A 49 -7.39 -2.03 -0.36
CA LEU A 49 -8.15 -0.78 -0.33
C LEU A 49 -7.25 0.44 -0.60
N ASN A 50 -6.10 0.52 0.08
CA ASN A 50 -5.17 1.63 -0.10
C ASN A 50 -4.63 1.69 -1.53
N CYS A 51 -4.32 0.53 -2.10
CA CYS A 51 -3.89 0.38 -3.49
C CYS A 51 -4.99 0.83 -4.46
N LEU A 52 -6.24 0.44 -4.25
CA LEU A 52 -7.37 0.88 -5.09
C LEU A 52 -7.56 2.40 -5.05
N LEU A 53 -7.53 3.00 -3.85
CA LEU A 53 -7.66 4.46 -3.68
C LEU A 53 -6.49 5.22 -4.33
N SER A 54 -5.26 4.73 -4.12
CA SER A 54 -4.05 5.33 -4.70
C SER A 54 -3.97 5.16 -6.22
N ALA A 55 -4.41 4.01 -6.74
CA ALA A 55 -4.53 3.76 -8.16
C ALA A 55 -5.56 4.70 -8.80
N TRP A 56 -6.70 4.89 -8.15
CA TRP A 56 -7.74 5.82 -8.59
C TRP A 56 -7.24 7.26 -8.61
N TYR A 57 -6.50 7.67 -7.57
CA TYR A 57 -5.83 8.97 -7.54
C TYR A 57 -4.86 9.15 -8.72
N GLY A 58 -4.08 8.13 -9.05
CA GLY A 58 -3.10 8.17 -10.15
C GLY A 58 -3.68 8.16 -11.57
N LEU A 59 -5.00 7.99 -11.73
CA LEU A 59 -5.63 8.01 -13.05
C LEU A 59 -5.50 9.40 -13.70
N PRO A 60 -5.22 9.51 -15.01
CA PRO A 60 -4.95 10.79 -15.67
C PRO A 60 -6.07 11.82 -15.56
N PHE A 61 -7.33 11.37 -15.49
CA PHE A 61 -8.47 12.27 -15.31
C PHE A 61 -8.61 12.77 -13.86
N VAL A 62 -8.06 12.07 -12.87
CA VAL A 62 -8.06 12.51 -11.46
C VAL A 62 -6.84 13.36 -11.17
N SER A 63 -5.64 12.84 -11.47
CA SER A 63 -4.38 13.51 -11.20
C SER A 63 -3.45 13.40 -12.41
N PRO A 64 -3.33 14.47 -13.22
CA PRO A 64 -2.44 14.50 -14.37
C PRO A 64 -0.99 14.21 -13.96
N ASN A 65 -0.24 13.54 -14.83
CA ASN A 65 1.18 13.18 -14.65
C ASN A 65 1.48 12.13 -13.55
N ASN A 66 0.48 11.48 -12.97
CA ASN A 66 0.66 10.45 -11.93
C ASN A 66 0.40 9.02 -12.40
N MET A 67 0.57 8.76 -13.70
CA MET A 67 0.31 7.45 -14.30
C MET A 67 1.15 6.33 -13.64
N LEU A 68 2.38 6.61 -13.22
CA LEU A 68 3.24 5.63 -12.55
C LEU A 68 2.74 5.26 -11.15
N VAL A 69 1.99 6.15 -10.48
CA VAL A 69 1.32 5.85 -9.21
C VAL A 69 0.16 4.90 -9.45
N TRP A 70 -0.60 5.11 -10.53
CA TRP A 70 -1.60 4.14 -10.97
C TRP A 70 -0.90 2.80 -11.18
N THR A 71 -0.01 2.65 -12.18
CA THR A 71 0.54 1.34 -12.58
C THR A 71 0.96 0.46 -11.41
N ILE A 72 1.72 1.01 -10.46
CA ILE A 72 2.16 0.23 -9.30
C ILE A 72 1.04 -0.13 -8.34
N ASN A 73 0.14 0.81 -8.04
CA ASN A 73 -0.89 0.59 -7.04
C ASN A 73 -1.98 -0.33 -7.57
N GLY A 74 -2.37 -0.25 -8.84
CA GLY A 74 -3.34 -1.24 -9.33
C GLY A 74 -2.69 -2.60 -9.61
N THR A 75 -1.38 -2.68 -9.88
CA THR A 75 -0.65 -3.97 -9.81
C THR A 75 -0.68 -4.53 -8.39
N GLY A 76 -0.42 -3.67 -7.38
CA GLY A 76 -0.55 -4.02 -5.97
C GLY A 76 -1.97 -4.50 -5.62
N ALA A 77 -3.01 -3.77 -6.05
CA ALA A 77 -4.40 -4.17 -5.82
C ALA A 77 -4.72 -5.55 -6.41
N LEU A 78 -4.19 -5.86 -7.60
CA LEU A 78 -4.34 -7.18 -8.21
C LEU A 78 -3.63 -8.28 -7.40
N LEU A 79 -2.39 -8.05 -6.98
CA LEU A 79 -1.63 -9.00 -6.14
C LEU A 79 -2.32 -9.22 -4.79
N GLU A 80 -2.77 -8.16 -4.15
CA GLU A 80 -3.49 -8.23 -2.88
C GLU A 80 -4.84 -8.94 -3.04
N ALA A 81 -5.55 -8.74 -4.14
CA ALA A 81 -6.77 -9.50 -4.43
C ALA A 81 -6.48 -11.01 -4.54
N ILE A 82 -5.38 -11.40 -5.20
CA ILE A 82 -4.94 -12.81 -5.28
C ILE A 82 -4.66 -13.36 -3.88
N TYR A 83 -3.93 -12.63 -3.05
CA TYR A 83 -3.63 -13.02 -1.67
C TYR A 83 -4.89 -13.18 -0.82
N VAL A 84 -5.81 -12.22 -0.91
CA VAL A 84 -7.11 -12.28 -0.24
C VAL A 84 -7.90 -13.51 -0.67
N LEU A 85 -7.96 -13.81 -1.98
CA LEU A 85 -8.67 -14.98 -2.50
C LEU A 85 -8.07 -16.29 -1.97
N ILE A 86 -6.74 -16.43 -2.00
CA ILE A 86 -6.06 -17.60 -1.43
C ILE A 86 -6.38 -17.72 0.06
N PHE A 87 -6.33 -16.62 0.82
CA PHE A 87 -6.65 -16.60 2.24
C PHE A 87 -8.09 -17.07 2.49
N LEU A 88 -9.06 -16.57 1.73
CA LEU A 88 -10.46 -16.97 1.82
C LEU A 88 -10.70 -18.44 1.46
N VAL A 89 -9.90 -19.04 0.57
CA VAL A 89 -10.00 -20.47 0.24
C VAL A 89 -9.65 -21.31 1.47
N TYR A 90 -8.54 -21.01 2.14
CA TYR A 90 -7.98 -21.86 3.21
C TYR A 90 -8.37 -21.46 4.65
N ALA A 91 -8.96 -20.28 4.86
CA ALA A 91 -9.33 -19.81 6.20
C ALA A 91 -10.45 -20.65 6.85
N PRO A 92 -10.52 -20.76 8.20
CA PRO A 92 -11.66 -21.36 8.88
C PRO A 92 -12.92 -20.50 8.73
N ARG A 93 -14.12 -21.11 8.79
CA ARG A 93 -15.42 -20.44 8.55
C ARG A 93 -15.59 -19.11 9.28
N LYS A 94 -15.26 -19.07 10.59
CA LYS A 94 -15.37 -17.83 11.41
C LYS A 94 -14.51 -16.70 10.85
N LEU A 95 -13.29 -17.02 10.40
CA LEU A 95 -12.38 -16.04 9.84
C LEU A 95 -12.80 -15.61 8.43
N LYS A 96 -13.33 -16.54 7.60
CA LYS A 96 -13.90 -16.19 6.29
C LYS A 96 -15.00 -15.14 6.40
N VAL A 97 -15.95 -15.31 7.32
CA VAL A 97 -17.06 -14.34 7.50
C VAL A 97 -16.52 -12.96 7.86
N ARG A 98 -15.56 -12.89 8.79
CA ARG A 98 -14.90 -11.63 9.15
C ARG A 98 -14.19 -10.99 7.95
N MET A 99 -13.51 -11.80 7.14
CA MET A 99 -12.79 -11.33 5.95
C MET A 99 -13.75 -10.86 4.86
N PHE A 100 -14.84 -11.57 4.60
CA PHE A 100 -15.88 -11.10 3.68
C PHE A 100 -16.48 -9.76 4.12
N GLY A 101 -16.76 -9.60 5.42
CA GLY A 101 -17.23 -8.32 5.97
C GLY A 101 -16.22 -7.18 5.74
N LEU A 102 -14.93 -7.44 5.96
CA LEU A 102 -13.87 -6.46 5.71
C LEU A 102 -13.72 -6.11 4.22
N LEU A 103 -13.84 -7.09 3.32
CA LEU A 103 -13.79 -6.87 1.87
C LEU A 103 -15.01 -6.12 1.36
N ALA A 104 -16.19 -6.42 1.88
CA ALA A 104 -17.41 -5.69 1.56
C ALA A 104 -17.28 -4.23 2.00
N LEU A 105 -16.77 -3.99 3.22
CA LEU A 105 -16.51 -2.63 3.72
C LEU A 105 -15.48 -1.90 2.85
N ALA A 106 -14.34 -2.52 2.57
CA ALA A 106 -13.29 -1.95 1.72
C ALA A 106 -13.82 -1.60 0.33
N SER A 107 -14.52 -2.53 -0.32
CA SER A 107 -15.12 -2.32 -1.64
C SER A 107 -16.16 -1.20 -1.61
N SER A 108 -16.97 -1.12 -0.56
CA SER A 108 -17.97 -0.04 -0.39
C SER A 108 -17.31 1.32 -0.21
N VAL A 109 -16.24 1.41 0.58
CA VAL A 109 -15.46 2.66 0.74
C VAL A 109 -14.85 3.08 -0.59
N PHE A 110 -14.20 2.16 -1.30
CA PHE A 110 -13.63 2.45 -2.62
C PHE A 110 -14.70 2.92 -3.60
N ALA A 111 -15.81 2.20 -3.70
CA ALA A 111 -16.92 2.54 -4.59
C ALA A 111 -17.51 3.93 -4.25
N ALA A 112 -17.70 4.23 -2.96
CA ALA A 112 -18.20 5.54 -2.53
C ALA A 112 -17.26 6.68 -2.95
N VAL A 113 -15.95 6.52 -2.76
CA VAL A 113 -14.95 7.51 -3.18
C VAL A 113 -14.94 7.66 -4.71
N ALA A 114 -14.87 6.54 -5.43
CA ALA A 114 -14.82 6.53 -6.90
C ALA A 114 -16.06 7.17 -7.52
N LEU A 115 -17.26 6.75 -7.10
CA LEU A 115 -18.53 7.28 -7.61
C LEU A 115 -18.71 8.75 -7.26
N THR A 116 -18.44 9.16 -6.02
CA THR A 116 -18.50 10.58 -5.62
C THR A 116 -17.54 11.42 -6.47
N SER A 117 -16.33 10.91 -6.70
CA SER A 117 -15.31 11.63 -7.48
C SER A 117 -15.74 11.90 -8.92
N VAL A 118 -16.48 10.97 -9.55
CA VAL A 118 -16.89 11.08 -10.96
C VAL A 118 -18.24 11.79 -11.12
N LEU A 119 -19.19 11.52 -10.21
CA LEU A 119 -20.56 12.01 -10.33
C LEU A 119 -20.75 13.40 -9.73
N ALA A 120 -20.02 13.74 -8.66
CA ALA A 120 -20.24 14.98 -7.91
C ALA A 120 -19.11 16.01 -8.05
N LEU A 121 -17.90 15.60 -8.46
CA LEU A 121 -16.71 16.44 -8.44
C LEU A 121 -16.04 16.57 -9.82
N GLN A 122 -15.40 17.71 -10.06
CA GLN A 122 -14.72 18.02 -11.32
C GLN A 122 -13.38 18.71 -11.06
N GLY A 123 -12.47 18.61 -12.05
CA GLY A 123 -11.19 19.32 -12.06
C GLY A 123 -10.38 19.16 -10.77
N ASN A 124 -9.95 20.28 -10.20
CA ASN A 124 -9.09 20.29 -9.02
C ASN A 124 -9.79 19.76 -7.75
N THR A 125 -11.10 19.99 -7.59
CA THR A 125 -11.85 19.49 -6.42
C THR A 125 -11.85 17.96 -6.38
N ARG A 126 -11.99 17.32 -7.55
CA ARG A 126 -11.85 15.86 -7.68
C ARG A 126 -10.46 15.39 -7.27
N LYS A 127 -9.41 16.06 -7.76
CA LYS A 127 -8.02 15.75 -7.41
C LYS A 127 -7.80 15.83 -5.90
N LEU A 128 -8.23 16.92 -5.26
CA LEU A 128 -8.07 17.11 -3.81
C LEU A 128 -8.82 16.04 -3.01
N PHE A 129 -10.07 15.77 -3.35
CA PHE A 129 -10.89 14.76 -2.67
C PHE A 129 -10.26 13.36 -2.72
N CYS A 130 -9.88 12.91 -3.93
CA CYS A 130 -9.23 11.61 -4.10
C CYS A 130 -7.85 11.57 -3.42
N GLY A 131 -7.09 12.67 -3.48
CA GLY A 131 -5.79 12.80 -2.82
C GLY A 131 -5.87 12.67 -1.30
N PHE A 132 -6.83 13.35 -0.67
CA PHE A 132 -7.07 13.21 0.77
C PHE A 132 -7.49 11.80 1.15
N ALA A 133 -8.38 11.17 0.38
CA ALA A 133 -8.79 9.79 0.63
C ALA A 133 -7.57 8.84 0.58
N ALA A 134 -6.76 8.91 -0.47
CA ALA A 134 -5.55 8.08 -0.60
C ALA A 134 -4.55 8.36 0.54
N ALA A 135 -4.35 9.63 0.91
CA ALA A 135 -3.42 10.01 1.97
C ALA A 135 -3.84 9.52 3.36
N ILE A 136 -5.12 9.69 3.73
CA ILE A 136 -5.62 9.25 5.04
C ILE A 136 -5.45 7.73 5.19
N PHE A 137 -5.85 6.96 4.19
CA PHE A 137 -5.74 5.50 4.24
C PHE A 137 -4.28 5.03 4.23
N SER A 138 -3.41 5.69 3.47
CA SER A 138 -1.96 5.40 3.50
C SER A 138 -1.36 5.68 4.87
N ILE A 139 -1.74 6.79 5.51
CA ILE A 139 -1.29 7.12 6.86
C ILE A 139 -1.76 6.07 7.88
N CYS A 140 -3.03 5.66 7.82
CA CYS A 140 -3.58 4.64 8.70
C CYS A 140 -2.85 3.30 8.60
N MET A 141 -2.36 2.92 7.42
CA MET A 141 -1.59 1.68 7.24
C MET A 141 -0.29 1.64 8.05
N TYR A 142 0.28 2.79 8.45
CA TYR A 142 1.50 2.81 9.26
C TYR A 142 1.32 2.39 10.70
N ALA A 143 0.09 2.25 11.18
CA ALA A 143 -0.16 1.77 12.54
C ALA A 143 0.53 0.41 12.80
N SER A 144 0.54 -0.49 11.81
CA SER A 144 1.17 -1.81 11.95
C SER A 144 2.71 -1.73 12.01
N PRO A 145 3.41 -1.11 11.04
CA PRO A 145 4.87 -0.93 11.15
C PRO A 145 5.31 -0.21 12.43
N LEU A 146 4.60 0.85 12.86
CA LEU A 146 4.90 1.57 14.10
C LEU A 146 4.78 0.67 15.34
N SER A 147 3.82 -0.26 15.35
CA SER A 147 3.69 -1.28 16.39
C SER A 147 4.91 -2.21 16.43
N ILE A 148 5.40 -2.64 15.27
CA ILE A 148 6.60 -3.49 15.20
C ILE A 148 7.85 -2.70 15.64
N MET A 149 7.99 -1.43 15.26
CA MET A 149 9.09 -0.59 15.75
C MET A 149 9.11 -0.50 17.27
N ARG A 150 7.94 -0.27 17.88
CA ARG A 150 7.81 -0.24 19.35
C ARG A 150 8.25 -1.57 19.96
N LEU A 151 7.92 -2.69 19.34
CA LEU A 151 8.33 -4.02 19.78
C LEU A 151 9.86 -4.20 19.69
N VAL A 152 10.49 -3.79 18.58
CA VAL A 152 11.95 -3.83 18.41
C VAL A 152 12.66 -3.01 19.48
N ILE A 153 12.18 -1.78 19.75
CA ILE A 153 12.77 -0.91 20.79
C ILE A 153 12.66 -1.55 22.18
N LYS A 154 11.51 -2.16 22.49
CA LYS A 154 11.23 -2.79 23.79
C LYS A 154 12.00 -4.09 23.99
N THR A 155 12.10 -4.92 22.95
CA THR A 155 12.74 -6.25 23.00
C THR A 155 14.23 -6.22 22.70
N LYS A 156 14.73 -5.12 22.12
CA LYS A 156 16.11 -4.99 21.62
C LYS A 156 16.48 -6.09 20.60
N SER A 157 15.49 -6.59 19.87
CA SER A 157 15.64 -7.64 18.86
C SER A 157 15.00 -7.21 17.54
N VAL A 158 15.69 -7.45 16.43
CA VAL A 158 15.22 -7.21 15.06
C VAL A 158 14.63 -8.45 14.39
N GLU A 159 14.33 -9.49 15.17
CA GLU A 159 13.79 -10.77 14.67
C GLU A 159 12.53 -10.59 13.81
N PHE A 160 11.70 -9.59 14.15
CA PHE A 160 10.46 -9.27 13.43
C PHE A 160 10.64 -8.27 12.26
N MET A 161 11.88 -7.85 11.96
CA MET A 161 12.21 -6.88 10.91
C MET A 161 13.36 -7.39 10.01
N PRO A 162 13.04 -8.17 8.96
CA PRO A 162 14.06 -8.64 8.04
C PRO A 162 14.72 -7.46 7.30
N PHE A 163 16.05 -7.35 7.39
CA PHE A 163 16.85 -6.24 6.87
C PHE A 163 16.51 -5.87 5.41
N PHE A 164 16.47 -6.87 4.51
CA PHE A 164 16.18 -6.62 3.10
C PHE A 164 14.80 -5.99 2.89
N LEU A 165 13.78 -6.42 3.63
CA LEU A 165 12.44 -5.83 3.52
C LEU A 165 12.49 -4.34 3.89
N SER A 166 13.18 -3.99 4.98
CA SER A 166 13.37 -2.62 5.45
C SER A 166 14.17 -1.76 4.46
N LEU A 167 15.20 -2.33 3.83
CA LEU A 167 15.99 -1.68 2.79
C LEU A 167 15.14 -1.34 1.55
N PHE A 168 14.33 -2.28 1.07
CA PHE A 168 13.43 -2.04 -0.06
C PHE A 168 12.31 -1.06 0.29
N VAL A 169 11.81 -1.05 1.54
CA VAL A 169 10.89 -0.03 2.03
C VAL A 169 11.53 1.36 1.99
N PHE A 170 12.79 1.48 2.42
CA PHE A 170 13.53 2.74 2.37
C PHE A 170 13.70 3.24 0.93
N PHE A 171 14.16 2.38 0.01
CA PHE A 171 14.33 2.76 -1.39
C PHE A 171 13.01 3.13 -2.06
N CYS A 172 11.94 2.37 -1.80
CA CYS A 172 10.61 2.69 -2.28
C CYS A 172 10.13 4.04 -1.75
N GLY A 173 10.21 4.28 -0.44
CA GLY A 173 9.82 5.53 0.20
C GLY A 173 10.60 6.74 -0.35
N THR A 174 11.92 6.61 -0.48
CA THR A 174 12.79 7.66 -1.02
C THR A 174 12.43 8.00 -2.46
N SER A 175 12.23 6.97 -3.30
CA SER A 175 11.93 7.17 -4.71
C SER A 175 10.62 7.89 -4.93
N TRP A 176 9.56 7.45 -4.24
CA TRP A 176 8.24 8.06 -4.34
C TRP A 176 8.16 9.43 -3.67
N PHE A 177 8.93 9.67 -2.62
CA PHE A 177 9.06 10.99 -2.02
C PHE A 177 9.69 11.99 -3.00
N ILE A 178 10.81 11.61 -3.64
CA ILE A 178 11.45 12.45 -4.67
C ILE A 178 10.52 12.63 -5.88
N TYR A 179 9.82 11.57 -6.31
CA TYR A 179 8.79 11.64 -7.35
C TYR A 179 7.73 12.70 -7.02
N GLY A 180 7.17 12.65 -5.81
CA GLY A 180 6.19 13.63 -5.33
C GLY A 180 6.73 15.05 -5.29
N LEU A 181 7.98 15.25 -4.84
CA LEU A 181 8.64 16.56 -4.84
C LEU A 181 8.80 17.13 -6.26
N LEU A 182 9.28 16.31 -7.20
CA LEU A 182 9.47 16.71 -8.59
C LEU A 182 8.13 17.00 -9.29
N GLY A 183 7.09 16.23 -8.98
CA GLY A 183 5.72 16.44 -9.48
C GLY A 183 4.95 17.53 -8.75
N ARG A 184 5.51 18.11 -7.67
CA ARG A 184 4.85 19.06 -6.77
C ARG A 184 3.51 18.55 -6.24
N ASP A 185 3.45 17.27 -5.91
CA ASP A 185 2.24 16.59 -5.47
C ASP A 185 2.27 16.34 -3.95
N PRO A 186 1.56 17.16 -3.14
CA PRO A 186 1.61 17.06 -1.69
C PRO A 186 1.05 15.74 -1.16
N PHE A 187 0.12 15.11 -1.87
CA PHE A 187 -0.48 13.84 -1.41
C PHE A 187 0.54 12.71 -1.53
N ILE A 188 1.26 12.63 -2.65
CA ILE A 188 2.34 11.65 -2.81
C ILE A 188 3.45 11.93 -1.80
N ILE A 189 3.86 13.19 -1.64
CA ILE A 189 4.91 13.55 -0.67
C ILE A 189 4.54 13.05 0.74
N VAL A 190 3.33 13.37 1.22
CA VAL A 190 2.87 12.98 2.56
C VAL A 190 2.76 11.45 2.69
N CYS A 191 2.20 10.77 1.69
CA CYS A 191 2.08 9.31 1.70
C CYS A 191 3.44 8.63 1.82
N TYR A 192 4.48 9.13 1.14
CA TYR A 192 5.76 8.43 1.07
C TYR A 192 6.84 8.96 2.02
N TYR A 193 6.64 10.14 2.59
CA TYR A 193 7.49 10.67 3.66
C TYR A 193 7.53 9.74 4.89
N SER A 194 6.38 9.16 5.25
CA SER A 194 6.30 8.20 6.34
C SER A 194 7.07 6.90 6.04
N TYR A 195 7.06 6.42 4.78
CA TYR A 195 7.91 5.29 4.36
C TYR A 195 9.40 5.62 4.46
N LEU A 196 9.80 6.85 4.13
CA LEU A 196 11.17 7.31 4.25
C LEU A 196 11.66 7.30 5.70
N ILE A 197 10.90 7.89 6.64
CA ILE A 197 11.26 7.92 8.06
C ILE A 197 11.36 6.51 8.63
N LEU A 198 10.37 5.67 8.35
CA LEU A 198 10.35 4.28 8.78
C LEU A 198 11.58 3.53 8.26
N GLY A 199 11.88 3.69 6.97
CA GLY A 199 13.06 3.09 6.35
C GLY A 199 14.38 3.55 6.97
N ILE A 200 14.54 4.86 7.23
CA ILE A 200 15.74 5.39 7.87
C ILE A 200 15.92 4.77 9.25
N TYR A 201 14.88 4.85 10.10
CA TYR A 201 14.97 4.40 11.48
C TYR A 201 15.36 2.92 11.58
N ILE A 202 14.79 2.07 10.72
CA ILE A 202 15.06 0.64 10.76
C ILE A 202 16.48 0.32 10.27
N ASN A 203 17.01 1.06 9.29
CA ASN A 203 18.35 0.79 8.76
C ASN A 203 19.48 1.39 9.61
N THR A 204 19.18 2.29 10.56
CA THR A 204 20.15 2.91 11.47
C THR A 204 20.12 2.39 12.91
N SER A 205 19.18 1.49 13.24
CA SER A 205 19.01 0.90 14.58
C SER A 205 19.59 -0.51 14.65
#